data_AF-W7C2I4-F1
#
_entry.id   AF-W7C2I4-F1
#
_cell.length_a   1.000
_cell.length_b   1.000
_cell.length_c   1.000
_cell.angle_alpha   90.00
_cell.angle_beta   90.00
_cell.angle_gamma   90.00
#
_symmetry.space_group_name_H-M   'P 1'
#
loop_
_entity.id
_entity.type
_entity.pdbx_description
1 polymer ?
#
loop_
_entity_poly.entity_id
_entity_poly.type
_entity_poly.pdbx_seq_one_letter_code
_entity_poly.pdbx_strand_id
1 'polypeptide(L)'
;MVSHGWRVHSNQRVRIYQENEGNLAIFLDMKEFGDPAPLLIDLTDQSAIITSMPHLVEKVEVKLAKEIVIMWNAEPFNLSATEGIYEDTE
;
A
#
# COMPACT_ATOMS: atom_id res chain seq x y z
N MET A 1 0.86 0.24 17.01
CA MET A 1 1.47 -1.10 16.93
C MET A 1 0.41 -2.00 16.33
N VAL A 2 0.78 -2.83 15.36
CA VAL A 2 -0.12 -3.83 14.75
C VAL A 2 0.28 -5.22 15.26
N SER A 3 -0.44 -6.26 14.86
CA SER A 3 -0.17 -7.64 15.31
C SER A 3 1.29 -8.09 15.19
N HIS A 4 1.65 -9.08 16.01
CA HIS A 4 2.98 -9.67 16.10
C HIS A 4 4.14 -8.70 16.45
N GLY A 5 3.82 -7.55 17.03
CA GLY A 5 4.79 -6.55 17.47
C GLY A 5 5.33 -5.67 16.34
N TRP A 6 4.71 -5.71 15.15
CA TRP A 6 5.10 -4.85 14.04
C TRP A 6 4.69 -3.40 14.29
N ARG A 7 5.52 -2.49 13.75
CA ARG A 7 5.29 -1.05 13.79
C ARG A 7 5.25 -0.53 12.36
N VAL A 8 4.15 0.14 12.01
CA VAL A 8 3.96 0.76 10.71
C VAL A 8 4.20 2.26 10.86
N HIS A 9 5.11 2.78 10.04
CA HIS A 9 5.45 4.18 9.92
C HIS A 9 5.05 4.67 8.53
N SER A 10 4.51 5.88 8.46
CA SER A 10 4.14 6.48 7.19
C SER A 10 4.49 7.96 7.17
N ASN A 11 4.97 8.44 6.01
CA ASN A 11 5.21 9.87 5.78
C ASN A 11 3.92 10.69 5.61
N GLN A 12 2.76 10.03 5.47
CA GLN A 12 1.45 10.66 5.33
C GLN A 12 0.44 10.03 6.29
N ARG A 13 -0.72 10.69 6.47
CA ARG A 13 -1.80 10.13 7.29
C ARG A 13 -2.42 8.94 6.58
N VAL A 14 -2.60 7.84 7.31
CA VAL A 14 -3.16 6.60 6.78
C VAL A 14 -4.23 6.05 7.72
N ARG A 15 -5.14 5.27 7.16
CA ARG A 15 -6.06 4.41 7.90
C ARG A 15 -5.58 2.97 7.74
N ILE A 16 -5.38 2.28 8.86
CA ILE A 16 -4.91 0.90 8.88
C ILE A 16 -6.05 0.03 9.39
N TYR A 17 -6.46 -0.93 8.58
CA TYR A 17 -7.40 -1.99 8.93
C TYR A 17 -6.61 -3.29 9.07
N GLN A 18 -6.99 -4.08 10.05
CA GLN A 18 -6.35 -5.36 10.32
C GLN A 18 -7.40 -6.43 10.55
N GLU A 19 -7.28 -7.55 9.84
CA GLU A 19 -8.12 -8.72 10.05
C GLU A 19 -7.46 -9.64 11.08
N ASN A 20 -8.05 -9.73 12.28
CA ASN A 20 -7.56 -10.54 13.40
C ASN A 20 -6.07 -10.27 13.71
N GLU A 21 -5.24 -11.32 13.77
CA GLU A 21 -3.80 -11.20 13.99
C GLU A 21 -3.00 -11.06 12.70
N GLY A 22 -3.63 -11.09 11.52
CA GLY A 22 -2.95 -11.20 10.23
C GLY A 22 -2.96 -9.91 9.40
N ASN A 23 -3.57 -10.04 8.23
CA ASN A 23 -3.44 -9.15 7.08
C ASN A 23 -3.79 -7.69 7.38
N LEU A 24 -3.00 -6.78 6.81
CA LEU A 24 -3.20 -5.35 6.87
C LEU A 24 -3.74 -4.83 5.53
N ALA A 25 -4.72 -3.93 5.61
CA ALA A 25 -5.08 -3.04 4.54
C ALA A 25 -4.81 -1.60 4.96
N ILE A 26 -3.94 -0.92 4.22
CA ILE A 26 -3.50 0.45 4.55
C ILE A 26 -3.94 1.39 3.43
N PHE A 27 -4.77 2.37 3.80
CA PHE A 27 -5.29 3.39 2.90
C PHE A 27 -4.68 4.75 3.22
N LEU A 28 -4.30 5.49 2.19
CA LEU A 28 -3.90 6.89 2.33
C LEU A 28 -5.14 7.75 2.66
N ASP A 29 -5.04 8.57 3.70
CA ASP A 29 -6.16 9.42 4.18
C ASP A 29 -6.26 10.70 3.32
N MET A 30 -6.75 10.55 2.10
CA MET A 30 -6.96 11.65 1.15
C MET A 30 -8.45 12.02 1.04
N LYS A 31 -8.73 13.27 0.71
CA LYS A 31 -10.10 13.77 0.46
C LYS A 31 -10.57 13.59 -0.99
N GLU A 32 -9.72 13.10 -1.88
CA GLU A 32 -9.97 13.10 -3.33
C GLU A 32 -10.85 11.94 -3.83
N PHE A 33 -11.45 12.15 -5.01
CA PHE A 33 -12.41 11.27 -5.67
C PHE A 33 -11.74 10.02 -6.27
N GLY A 34 -12.30 8.85 -5.98
CA GLY A 34 -11.86 7.52 -6.44
C GLY A 34 -11.84 6.54 -5.26
N ASP A 35 -11.92 5.23 -5.51
CA ASP A 35 -11.65 4.23 -4.46
C ASP A 35 -10.13 4.08 -4.35
N PRO A 36 -9.47 4.64 -3.32
CA PRO A 36 -8.03 4.46 -3.15
C PRO A 36 -7.75 2.96 -2.93
N ALA A 37 -7.02 2.33 -3.85
CA ALA A 37 -6.61 0.95 -3.69
C ALA A 37 -5.69 0.84 -2.45
N PRO A 38 -5.90 -0.15 -1.57
CA PRO A 38 -5.08 -0.31 -0.37
C PRO A 38 -3.71 -0.90 -0.70
N LEU A 39 -2.72 -0.52 0.10
CA LEU A 39 -1.51 -1.34 0.29
C LEU A 39 -1.91 -2.55 1.16
N LEU A 40 -1.70 -3.75 0.63
CA LEU A 40 -1.99 -4.99 1.34
C LEU A 40 -0.69 -5.64 1.82
N ILE A 41 -0.67 -6.02 3.09
CA ILE A 41 0.48 -6.67 3.72
C ILE A 41 0.00 -7.86 4.55
N ASP A 42 0.48 -9.05 4.21
CA ASP A 42 0.30 -10.23 5.04
C ASP A 42 1.40 -10.23 6.11
N LEU A 43 0.98 -10.20 7.38
CA LEU A 43 1.86 -10.14 8.53
C LEU A 43 1.88 -11.47 9.28
N THR A 44 3.08 -11.96 9.56
CA THR A 44 3.33 -13.04 10.50
C THR A 44 4.24 -12.56 11.63
N ASP A 45 4.59 -13.45 12.55
CA ASP A 45 5.59 -13.18 13.56
C ASP A 45 7.01 -12.96 12.99
N GLN A 46 7.30 -13.47 11.79
CA GLN A 46 8.65 -13.48 11.21
C GLN A 46 8.76 -12.69 9.91
N SER A 47 7.64 -12.40 9.25
CA SER A 47 7.63 -11.79 7.92
C SER A 47 6.55 -10.74 7.73
N ALA A 48 6.80 -9.85 6.78
CA ALA A 48 5.82 -8.95 6.19
C ALA A 48 5.88 -9.12 4.68
N ILE A 49 4.79 -9.57 4.07
CA ILE A 49 4.71 -9.87 2.64
C ILE A 49 3.78 -8.86 2.00
N ILE A 50 4.29 -8.07 1.07
CA ILE A 50 3.49 -7.08 0.33
C ILE A 50 2.74 -7.84 -0.78
N THR A 51 1.42 -7.92 -0.66
CA THR A 51 0.56 -8.66 -1.60
C THR A 51 -0.08 -7.76 -2.65
N SER A 52 -0.17 -6.46 -2.39
CA SER A 52 -0.62 -5.45 -3.35
C SER A 52 0.00 -4.10 -3.01
N MET A 53 0.55 -3.39 -4.02
CA MET A 53 1.14 -2.06 -3.85
C MET A 53 0.46 -1.07 -4.83
N PRO A 54 -0.38 -0.14 -4.34
CA PRO A 54 -1.05 0.82 -5.21
C PRO A 54 -0.05 1.87 -5.73
N HIS A 55 -0.40 2.52 -6.85
CA HIS A 55 0.47 3.46 -7.55
C HIS A 55 0.93 4.67 -6.70
N LEU A 56 0.15 5.05 -5.69
CA LEU A 56 0.50 6.12 -4.76
C LEU A 56 1.59 5.72 -3.75
N VAL A 57 1.89 4.44 -3.61
CA VAL A 57 3.02 3.99 -2.80
C VAL A 57 4.28 4.10 -3.63
N GLU A 58 5.16 5.00 -3.22
CA GLU A 58 6.47 5.18 -3.83
C GLU A 58 7.42 4.07 -3.38
N LYS A 59 7.40 3.76 -2.07
CA LYS A 59 8.31 2.77 -1.47
C LYS A 59 7.70 2.15 -0.23
N VAL A 60 7.97 0.87 -0.05
CA VAL A 60 7.83 0.16 1.23
C VAL A 60 9.20 -0.38 1.64
N GLU A 61 9.60 -0.12 2.87
CA GLU A 61 10.82 -0.68 3.47
C GLU A 61 10.44 -1.53 4.67
N VAL A 62 10.87 -2.79 4.66
CA VAL A 62 10.66 -3.74 5.76
C VAL A 62 11.99 -3.97 6.45
N LYS A 63 12.06 -3.66 7.75
CA LYS A 63 13.27 -3.79 8.56
C LYS A 63 13.19 -4.98 9.51
N LEU A 64 14.35 -5.56 9.81
CA LEU A 64 14.50 -6.68 10.76
C LEU A 64 13.97 -6.36 12.17
N ALA A 65 13.94 -5.08 12.56
CA ALA A 65 13.42 -4.60 13.85
C ALA A 65 11.87 -4.57 13.92
N LYS A 66 11.20 -5.32 13.05
CA LYS A 66 9.75 -5.34 12.87
C LYS A 66 9.14 -3.97 12.58
N GLU A 67 9.81 -3.22 11.70
CA GLU A 67 9.34 -1.90 11.25
C GLU A 67 9.01 -1.95 9.77
N ILE A 68 7.83 -1.46 9.41
CA ILE A 68 7.41 -1.22 8.03
C ILE A 68 7.36 0.29 7.85
N VAL A 69 8.11 0.83 6.90
CA VAL A 69 8.12 2.25 6.55
C VAL A 69 7.51 2.41 5.17
N ILE A 70 6.45 3.22 5.07
CA ILE A 70 5.71 3.46 3.83
C ILE A 70 5.92 4.91 3.42
N MET A 71 6.44 5.11 2.20
CA MET A 71 6.49 6.41 1.56
C MET A 71 5.43 6.48 0.47
N TRP A 72 4.54 7.45 0.61
CA TRP A 72 3.51 7.76 -0.37
C TRP A 72 3.94 8.95 -1.22
N ASN A 73 3.76 8.83 -2.52
CA ASN A 73 3.78 9.94 -3.46
C ASN A 73 2.33 10.32 -3.78
N ALA A 74 1.85 11.36 -3.11
CA ALA A 74 0.48 11.86 -3.30
C ALA A 74 0.39 12.90 -4.42
N GLU A 75 1.47 13.15 -5.17
CA GLU A 75 1.35 13.97 -6.37
C GLU A 75 0.63 13.16 -7.46
N PRO A 76 -0.47 13.68 -8.04
CA PRO A 76 -1.09 13.03 -9.19
C PRO A 76 -0.04 12.91 -10.28
N PHE A 77 0.14 11.67 -10.75
CA PHE A 77 0.96 11.37 -11.91
C PHE A 77 0.54 12.29 -13.07
N ASN A 78 1.40 13.23 -13.46
CA ASN A 78 1.29 13.96 -14.72
C ASN A 78 1.69 13.03 -15.87
N LEU A 79 0.91 11.97 -16.08
CA LEU A 79 1.10 11.00 -17.14
C LEU A 79 0.18 11.33 -18.29
N SER A 80 0.75 11.50 -19.47
CA SER A 80 -0.01 11.44 -20.72
C SER A 80 -0.27 9.97 -21.05
N ALA A 81 -1.53 9.58 -21.16
CA ALA A 81 -1.89 8.26 -21.66
C ALA A 81 -1.78 8.24 -23.19
N THR A 82 -1.24 7.15 -23.73
CA THR A 82 -1.35 6.79 -25.14
C THR A 82 -2.36 5.65 -25.24
N GLU A 83 -3.27 5.70 -26.20
CA GLU A 83 -4.21 4.59 -26.43
C GLU A 83 -3.44 3.30 -26.82
N GLY A 84 -3.80 2.19 -26.18
CA GLY A 84 -3.31 0.87 -26.58
C GLY A 84 -4.02 0.39 -27.85
N ILE A 85 -3.30 -0.30 -28.72
CA ILE A 85 -3.91 -1.00 -29.87
C ILE A 85 -4.48 -2.31 -29.34
N TYR A 86 -5.80 -2.51 -29.49
CA TYR A 86 -6.49 -3.76 -29.19
C TYR A 86 -6.84 -4.45 -30.52
N GLU A 87 -6.29 -5.63 -30.76
CA GLU A 87 -6.70 -6.49 -31.88
C GLU A 87 -7.75 -7.48 -31.37
N ASP A 88 -8.99 -7.29 -31.81
CA ASP A 88 -10.06 -8.27 -31.58
C ASP A 88 -9.87 -9.38 -32.62
N THR A 89 -9.27 -10.50 -32.22
CA THR A 89 -9.32 -11.72 -33.03
C THR A 89 -10.70 -12.35 -32.87
N GLU A 90 -11.56 -12.13 -33.87
CA GLU A 90 -12.80 -12.91 -34.06
C GLU A 90 -12.54 -14.42 -34.20
#